data_AF-A0A0S8J805-F1
#
_entry.id   AF-A0A0S8J805-F1
#
_cell.length_a   1.000
_cell.length_b   1.000
_cell.length_c   1.000
_cell.angle_alpha   90.00
_cell.angle_beta   90.00
_cell.angle_gamma   90.00
#
_symmetry.space_group_name_H-M   'P 1'
#
loop_
_entity.id
_entity.type
_entity.pdbx_description
1 polymer ?
#
loop_
_entity_poly.entity_id
_entity_poly.type
_entity_poly.pdbx_seq_one_letter_code
_entity_poly.pdbx_strand_id
1 'polypeptide(L)'
;MEDSTFTSEDVIALSRDMIFVKAEAKKDTAVGEQYEIAGFPTIILMKSSGEEIDRIYGYLPPEEFVSTIRNYLEGKETLEDIRNRFQADSTDVELAFKLADKYEARRGYDEAFYYYQKVVDLDPEDEKGKSQDALFNIAWLEIRKKDYPEAVDAFKNFLEKYPESKMAQDAEIYIPYAYAQAADTAKALELYQKFLIDHPDSKDSSWVREKIEELKEGSAD
;
A
#
# COMPACT_ATOMS: atom_id res chain seq x y z
N MET A 1 -6.04 -10.44 -15.63
CA MET A 1 -5.03 -9.46 -15.18
C MET A 1 -3.68 -10.11 -14.88
N GLU A 2 -3.60 -11.33 -14.33
CA GLU A 2 -2.32 -12.07 -14.20
C GLU A 2 -1.69 -12.53 -15.54
N ASP A 3 -2.50 -12.69 -16.60
CA ASP A 3 -2.08 -13.43 -17.80
C ASP A 3 -1.09 -12.71 -18.73
N SER A 4 -0.93 -11.39 -18.72
CA SER A 4 -0.07 -10.72 -19.72
C SER A 4 1.42 -10.75 -19.37
N THR A 5 1.77 -10.68 -18.09
CA THR A 5 3.18 -10.58 -17.67
C THR A 5 3.89 -11.93 -17.83
N PHE A 6 3.35 -12.99 -17.22
CA PHE A 6 3.98 -14.31 -17.22
C PHE A 6 3.91 -15.05 -18.56
N THR A 7 3.13 -14.55 -19.53
CA THR A 7 3.07 -15.11 -20.89
C THR A 7 4.01 -14.41 -21.87
N SER A 8 4.67 -13.32 -21.46
CA SER A 8 5.66 -12.62 -22.29
C SER A 8 6.88 -13.50 -22.55
N GLU A 9 7.41 -13.48 -23.78
CA GLU A 9 8.62 -14.22 -24.15
C GLU A 9 9.81 -13.86 -23.26
N ASP A 10 9.93 -12.60 -22.85
CA ASP A 10 11.02 -12.13 -21.99
C ASP A 10 10.91 -12.67 -20.56
N VAL A 11 9.68 -12.78 -20.04
CA VAL A 11 9.44 -13.37 -18.71
C VAL A 11 9.61 -14.89 -18.76
N ILE A 12 9.15 -15.53 -19.84
CA ILE A 12 9.40 -16.96 -20.08
C ILE A 12 10.90 -17.23 -20.20
N ALA A 13 11.69 -16.33 -20.79
CA ALA A 13 13.14 -16.49 -20.88
C ALA A 13 13.81 -16.57 -19.50
N LEU A 14 13.27 -15.90 -18.47
CA LEU A 14 13.76 -16.02 -17.09
C LEU A 14 13.61 -17.45 -16.54
N SER A 15 12.65 -18.25 -17.01
CA SER A 15 12.46 -19.64 -16.56
C SER A 15 13.64 -20.58 -16.87
N ARG A 16 14.60 -20.13 -17.70
CA ARG A 16 15.85 -20.86 -17.97
C ARG A 16 16.80 -20.85 -16.77
N ASP A 17 16.76 -19.78 -15.99
CA ASP A 17 17.68 -19.54 -14.87
C ASP A 17 16.94 -19.55 -13.51
N MET A 18 15.61 -19.58 -13.53
CA MET A 18 14.76 -19.40 -12.35
C MET A 18 13.58 -20.37 -12.34
N ILE A 19 13.14 -20.77 -11.14
CA ILE A 19 11.93 -21.57 -10.96
C ILE A 19 10.79 -20.66 -10.51
N PHE A 20 9.69 -20.65 -11.27
CA PHE A 20 8.47 -19.94 -10.89
C PHE A 20 7.55 -20.88 -10.11
N VAL A 21 7.21 -20.49 -8.88
CA VAL A 21 6.26 -21.21 -8.03
C VAL A 21 5.06 -20.32 -7.77
N LYS A 22 3.86 -20.77 -8.15
CA LYS A 22 2.61 -20.08 -7.81
C LYS A 22 2.07 -20.63 -6.49
N ALA A 23 1.99 -19.79 -5.48
CA ALA A 23 1.39 -20.11 -4.19
C ALA A 23 0.00 -19.47 -4.07
N GLU A 24 -1.01 -20.25 -3.71
CA GLU A 24 -2.37 -19.75 -3.44
C GLU A 24 -2.50 -19.29 -1.98
N ALA A 25 -1.71 -18.30 -1.56
CA ALA A 25 -1.64 -17.84 -0.17
C ALA A 25 -2.95 -17.20 0.37
N LYS A 26 -3.96 -16.98 -0.48
CA LYS A 26 -5.34 -16.67 -0.03
C LYS A 26 -6.06 -17.88 0.56
N LYS A 27 -5.73 -19.10 0.11
CA LYS A 27 -6.30 -20.36 0.60
C LYS A 27 -5.39 -21.01 1.64
N ASP A 28 -4.09 -20.96 1.39
CA ASP A 28 -3.06 -21.44 2.32
C ASP A 28 -2.51 -20.26 3.13
N THR A 29 -3.17 -19.96 4.24
CA THR A 29 -2.81 -18.83 5.10
C THR A 29 -1.45 -19.02 5.76
N ALA A 30 -0.96 -20.25 5.92
CA ALA A 30 0.35 -20.50 6.53
C ALA A 30 1.48 -19.95 5.67
N VAL A 31 1.38 -20.06 4.33
CA VAL A 31 2.33 -19.44 3.41
C VAL A 31 2.26 -17.90 3.51
N GLY A 32 1.05 -17.35 3.56
CA GLY A 32 0.85 -15.90 3.69
C GLY A 32 1.48 -15.32 4.96
N GLU A 33 1.34 -16.02 6.09
CA GLU A 33 1.93 -15.65 7.38
C GLU A 33 3.44 -15.83 7.38
N GLN A 34 3.95 -16.98 6.92
CA GLN A 34 5.38 -17.30 6.92
C GLN A 34 6.22 -16.26 6.15
N TYR A 35 5.68 -15.74 5.05
CA TYR A 35 6.37 -14.79 4.19
C TYR A 35 5.93 -13.33 4.39
N GLU A 36 5.11 -13.07 5.40
CA GLU A 36 4.64 -11.74 5.75
C GLU A 36 4.02 -11.01 4.55
N ILE A 37 3.12 -11.69 3.83
CA ILE A 37 2.47 -11.13 2.64
C ILE A 37 1.50 -10.01 3.08
N ALA A 38 1.81 -8.77 2.73
CA ALA A 38 0.99 -7.59 3.05
C ALA A 38 -0.26 -7.45 2.16
N GLY A 39 -0.26 -8.08 0.98
CA GLY A 39 -1.37 -8.07 0.04
C GLY A 39 -1.06 -8.85 -1.23
N PHE A 40 -1.99 -8.84 -2.18
CA PHE A 40 -1.89 -9.62 -3.42
C PHE A 40 -2.07 -8.75 -4.67
N PRO A 41 -1.33 -9.04 -5.77
CA PRO A 41 -0.27 -10.04 -5.86
C PRO A 41 1.02 -9.57 -5.16
N THR A 42 1.81 -10.53 -4.66
CA THR A 42 3.18 -10.30 -4.20
C THR A 42 4.06 -11.37 -4.85
N ILE A 43 5.15 -10.94 -5.48
CA ILE A 43 6.17 -11.84 -6.05
C ILE A 43 7.40 -11.73 -5.17
N ILE A 44 7.82 -12.84 -4.56
CA ILE A 44 9.03 -12.90 -3.76
C ILE A 44 10.14 -13.54 -4.58
N LEU A 45 11.25 -12.82 -4.74
CA LEU A 45 12.45 -13.35 -5.36
C LEU A 45 13.36 -13.91 -4.26
N MET A 46 13.76 -15.17 -4.40
CA MET A 46 14.49 -15.90 -3.36
C MET A 46 15.73 -16.60 -3.93
N LYS A 47 16.76 -16.74 -3.09
CA LYS A 47 17.90 -17.63 -3.33
C LYS A 47 17.47 -19.09 -3.11
N SER A 48 18.23 -20.03 -3.67
CA SER A 48 18.03 -21.47 -3.42
C SER A 48 18.23 -21.89 -1.96
N SER A 49 18.87 -21.04 -1.14
CA SER A 49 18.98 -21.21 0.31
C SER A 49 17.67 -20.93 1.07
N GLY A 50 16.68 -20.33 0.42
CA GLY A 50 15.45 -19.83 1.05
C GLY A 50 15.55 -18.40 1.60
N GLU A 51 16.67 -17.71 1.39
CA GLU A 51 16.81 -16.30 1.71
C GLU A 51 16.11 -15.43 0.64
N GLU A 52 15.30 -14.47 1.09
CA GLU A 52 14.70 -13.48 0.19
C GLU A 52 15.73 -12.48 -0.31
N ILE A 53 15.74 -12.23 -1.63
CA ILE A 53 16.52 -11.15 -2.24
C ILE A 53 15.73 -9.85 -2.14
N ASP A 54 14.52 -9.83 -2.70
CA ASP A 54 13.52 -8.78 -2.50
C ASP A 54 12.15 -9.25 -3.03
N ARG A 55 11.14 -8.38 -3.01
CA ARG A 55 9.77 -8.66 -3.46
C ARG A 55 9.21 -7.51 -4.28
N ILE A 56 8.30 -7.86 -5.19
CA ILE A 56 7.45 -6.94 -5.93
C ILE A 56 6.07 -7.00 -5.28
N TYR A 57 5.57 -5.85 -4.83
CA TYR A 57 4.21 -5.72 -4.32
C TYR A 57 3.32 -5.06 -5.37
N GLY A 58 2.24 -5.74 -5.75
CA GLY A 58 1.38 -5.31 -6.85
C GLY A 58 1.78 -5.86 -8.21
N TYR A 59 1.14 -5.32 -9.25
CA TYR A 59 1.33 -5.74 -10.64
C TYR A 59 2.41 -4.89 -11.32
N LEU A 60 3.29 -5.54 -12.09
CA LEU A 60 4.19 -4.88 -13.03
C LEU A 60 3.94 -5.38 -14.46
N PRO A 61 3.95 -4.48 -15.46
CA PRO A 61 4.04 -4.87 -16.86
C PRO A 61 5.29 -5.72 -17.17
N PRO A 62 5.31 -6.51 -18.26
CA PRO A 62 6.41 -7.42 -18.57
C PRO A 62 7.81 -6.79 -18.56
N GLU A 63 7.99 -5.63 -19.21
CA GLU A 63 9.29 -4.96 -19.30
C GLU A 63 9.80 -4.53 -17.92
N GLU A 64 8.95 -3.87 -17.15
CA GLU A 64 9.25 -3.43 -15.78
C GLU A 64 9.51 -4.61 -14.86
N PHE A 65 8.74 -5.69 -15.00
CA PHE A 65 8.95 -6.92 -14.23
C PHE A 65 10.33 -7.50 -14.48
N VAL A 66 10.70 -7.70 -15.75
CA VAL A 66 12.02 -8.27 -16.12
C VAL A 66 13.16 -7.36 -15.66
N SER A 67 13.02 -6.05 -15.86
CA SER A 67 14.00 -5.07 -15.40
C SER A 67 14.18 -5.12 -13.88
N THR A 68 13.08 -5.19 -13.14
CA THR A 68 13.07 -5.28 -11.68
C THR A 68 13.76 -6.55 -11.19
N ILE A 69 13.44 -7.70 -11.79
CA ILE A 69 14.10 -8.97 -11.44
C ILE A 69 15.62 -8.90 -11.69
N ARG A 70 16.06 -8.34 -12.83
CA ARG A 70 17.49 -8.17 -13.11
C ARG A 70 18.18 -7.26 -12.10
N ASN A 71 17.56 -6.12 -11.75
CA ASN A 71 18.09 -5.23 -10.74
C ASN A 71 18.27 -5.93 -9.39
N TYR A 72 17.26 -6.68 -8.95
CA TYR A 72 17.35 -7.43 -7.68
C TYR A 72 18.44 -8.50 -7.71
N LEU A 73 18.62 -9.20 -8.83
CA LEU A 73 19.71 -10.17 -8.99
C LEU A 73 21.10 -9.50 -8.97
N GLU A 74 21.21 -8.24 -9.39
CA GLU A 74 22.42 -7.42 -9.28
C GLU A 74 22.56 -6.72 -7.92
N GLY A 75 21.63 -6.95 -6.99
CA GLY A 75 21.58 -6.30 -5.68
C GLY A 75 21.06 -4.85 -5.70
N LYS A 76 20.68 -4.31 -6.86
CA LYS A 76 20.19 -2.93 -7.03
C LYS A 76 18.71 -2.81 -6.73
N GLU A 77 18.29 -1.64 -6.22
CA GLU A 77 16.91 -1.35 -5.85
C GLU A 77 16.34 -2.38 -4.84
N THR A 78 17.23 -3.10 -4.16
CA THR A 78 16.89 -4.00 -3.06
C THR A 78 16.67 -3.19 -1.78
N LEU A 79 15.97 -3.74 -0.80
CA LEU A 79 15.85 -3.11 0.52
C LEU A 79 17.23 -2.78 1.12
N GLU A 80 18.22 -3.64 0.95
CA GLU A 80 19.58 -3.42 1.43
C GLU A 80 20.28 -2.28 0.67
N ASP A 81 20.22 -2.27 -0.67
CA ASP A 81 20.82 -1.20 -1.50
C ASP A 81 20.22 0.17 -1.18
N ILE A 82 18.89 0.26 -1.14
CA ILE A 82 18.19 1.52 -0.87
C ILE A 82 18.53 2.01 0.54
N ARG A 83 18.62 1.10 1.52
CA ARG A 83 19.04 1.44 2.90
C ARG A 83 20.45 2.00 2.94
N ASN A 84 21.40 1.37 2.24
CA ASN A 84 22.80 1.83 2.20
C ASN A 84 22.92 3.20 1.52
N ARG A 85 22.18 3.43 0.43
CA ARG A 85 22.13 4.72 -0.26
C ARG A 85 21.51 5.82 0.61
N PHE A 86 20.43 5.51 1.32
CA PHE A 86 19.81 6.44 2.26
C PHE A 86 20.68 6.72 3.48
N GLN A 87 21.49 5.75 3.94
CA GLN A 87 22.47 6.01 5.00
C GLN A 87 23.58 6.98 4.55
N ALA A 88 23.95 6.96 3.27
CA ALA A 88 24.90 7.91 2.70
C ALA A 88 24.29 9.31 2.51
N ASP A 89 23.00 9.40 2.19
CA ASP A 89 22.22 10.65 2.15
C ASP A 89 20.83 10.47 2.77
N SER A 90 20.73 10.78 4.06
CA SER A 90 19.48 10.64 4.82
C SER A 90 18.45 11.74 4.55
N THR A 91 18.71 12.61 3.56
CA THR A 91 17.81 13.69 3.13
C THR A 91 17.17 13.42 1.77
N ASP A 92 17.49 12.28 1.15
CA ASP A 92 16.87 11.86 -0.10
C ASP A 92 15.44 11.34 0.14
N VAL A 93 14.48 12.20 -0.19
CA VAL A 93 13.04 11.96 -0.09
C VAL A 93 12.57 10.76 -0.92
N GLU A 94 13.14 10.55 -2.11
CA GLU A 94 12.75 9.43 -2.96
C GLU A 94 13.22 8.12 -2.33
N LEU A 95 14.43 8.08 -1.78
CA LEU A 95 14.92 6.90 -1.08
C LEU A 95 14.17 6.63 0.23
N ALA A 96 13.79 7.67 0.98
CA ALA A 96 12.92 7.51 2.15
C ALA A 96 11.57 6.89 1.75
N PHE A 97 10.93 7.39 0.70
CA PHE A 97 9.66 6.86 0.20
C PHE A 97 9.80 5.39 -0.22
N LYS A 98 10.84 5.07 -1.01
CA LYS A 98 11.12 3.68 -1.42
C LYS A 98 11.38 2.75 -0.25
N LEU A 99 12.07 3.20 0.81
CA LEU A 99 12.25 2.40 2.02
C LEU A 99 10.92 2.10 2.68
N ALA A 100 10.05 3.11 2.80
CA ALA A 100 8.73 2.93 3.38
C ALA A 100 7.93 1.86 2.62
N ASP A 101 7.87 1.94 1.28
CA ASP A 101 7.20 0.93 0.44
C ASP A 101 7.79 -0.47 0.63
N LYS A 102 9.12 -0.58 0.74
CA LYS A 102 9.82 -1.87 0.94
C LYS A 102 9.48 -2.50 2.29
N TYR A 103 9.31 -1.70 3.33
CA TYR A 103 8.90 -2.18 4.65
C TYR A 103 7.40 -2.50 4.71
N GLU A 104 6.54 -1.67 4.10
CA GLU A 104 5.10 -1.95 4.02
C GLU A 104 4.84 -3.30 3.33
N ALA A 105 5.53 -3.58 2.22
CA ALA A 105 5.43 -4.83 1.48
C ALA A 105 5.81 -6.08 2.31
N ARG A 106 6.49 -5.87 3.46
CA ARG A 106 6.93 -6.89 4.42
C ARG A 106 6.16 -6.86 5.74
N ARG A 107 5.07 -6.09 5.82
CA ARG A 107 4.34 -5.85 7.08
C ARG A 107 5.18 -5.19 8.19
N GLY A 108 6.35 -4.64 7.86
CA GLY A 108 7.15 -3.80 8.74
C GLY A 108 6.52 -2.42 8.89
N TYR A 109 5.32 -2.36 9.46
CA TYR A 109 4.50 -1.14 9.45
C TYR A 109 5.09 -0.02 10.30
N ASP A 110 5.88 -0.33 11.33
CA ASP A 110 6.53 0.69 12.15
C ASP A 110 7.72 1.31 11.40
N GLU A 111 8.53 0.51 10.71
CA GLU A 111 9.58 1.01 9.83
C GLU A 111 8.98 1.78 8.65
N ALA A 112 7.91 1.28 8.03
CA ALA A 112 7.21 1.97 6.95
C ALA A 112 6.71 3.34 7.42
N PHE A 113 6.06 3.40 8.58
CA PHE A 113 5.61 4.65 9.20
C PHE A 113 6.79 5.61 9.41
N TYR A 114 7.90 5.13 10.00
CA TYR A 114 9.08 5.94 10.24
C TYR A 114 9.61 6.60 8.95
N TYR A 115 9.71 5.85 7.85
CA TYR A 115 10.23 6.37 6.60
C TYR A 115 9.22 7.25 5.85
N TYR A 116 7.92 6.97 5.90
CA TYR A 116 6.91 7.91 5.38
C TYR A 116 6.88 9.21 6.17
N GLN A 117 6.98 9.16 7.51
CA GLN A 117 7.08 10.37 8.31
C GLN A 117 8.33 11.18 7.94
N LYS A 118 9.44 10.48 7.67
CA LYS A 118 10.67 11.11 7.17
C LYS A 118 10.46 11.85 5.85
N VAL A 119 9.68 11.31 4.92
CA VAL A 119 9.31 11.99 3.67
C VAL A 119 8.59 13.30 3.98
N VAL A 120 7.57 13.25 4.82
CA VAL A 120 6.75 14.43 5.19
C VAL A 120 7.58 15.49 5.92
N ASP A 121 8.54 15.08 6.75
CA ASP A 121 9.45 15.99 7.48
C ASP A 121 10.49 16.64 6.56
N LEU A 122 10.98 15.90 5.56
CA LEU A 122 12.00 16.38 4.61
C LEU A 122 11.43 17.26 3.50
N ASP A 123 10.15 17.08 3.15
CA ASP A 123 9.47 17.81 2.08
C ASP A 123 8.06 18.24 2.50
N PRO A 124 7.92 19.13 3.50
CA PRO A 124 6.62 19.46 4.08
C PRO A 124 5.64 20.10 3.09
N GLU A 125 6.15 20.84 2.10
CA GLU A 125 5.39 21.53 1.05
C GLU A 125 5.17 20.66 -0.20
N ASP A 126 5.60 19.39 -0.15
CA ASP A 126 5.44 18.42 -1.23
C ASP A 126 6.07 18.87 -2.57
N GLU A 127 7.20 19.56 -2.53
CA GLU A 127 7.91 20.05 -3.73
C GLU A 127 8.38 18.90 -4.63
N LYS A 128 8.65 17.73 -4.06
CA LYS A 128 9.04 16.51 -4.77
C LYS A 128 7.85 15.59 -5.09
N GLY A 129 6.64 15.95 -4.64
CA GLY A 129 5.41 15.22 -4.96
C GLY A 129 5.31 13.83 -4.31
N LYS A 130 5.85 13.65 -3.09
CA LYS A 130 5.84 12.40 -2.32
C LYS A 130 5.20 12.52 -0.94
N SER A 131 5.07 13.71 -0.39
CA SER A 131 4.58 13.95 0.96
C SER A 131 3.08 13.76 1.09
N GLN A 132 2.31 14.08 0.03
CA GLN A 132 0.90 13.73 -0.04
C GLN A 132 0.70 12.21 0.02
N ASP A 133 1.40 11.47 -0.85
CA ASP A 133 1.33 10.01 -0.89
C ASP A 133 1.79 9.39 0.44
N ALA A 134 2.89 9.88 1.01
CA ALA A 134 3.41 9.39 2.28
C ALA A 134 2.44 9.61 3.44
N LEU A 135 1.81 10.79 3.53
CA LEU A 135 0.87 11.09 4.60
C LEU A 135 -0.43 10.28 4.46
N PHE A 136 -0.89 10.06 3.23
CA PHE A 136 -2.01 9.17 2.95
C PHE A 136 -1.67 7.70 3.29
N ASN A 137 -0.46 7.25 2.94
CA ASN A 137 0.01 5.91 3.25
C ASN A 137 0.17 5.68 4.75
N ILE A 138 0.58 6.68 5.53
CA ILE A 138 0.58 6.61 7.00
C ILE A 138 -0.81 6.26 7.53
N ALA A 139 -1.86 6.91 7.04
CA ALA A 139 -3.22 6.59 7.47
C ALA A 139 -3.63 5.15 7.10
N TRP A 140 -3.20 4.67 5.93
CA TRP A 140 -3.38 3.27 5.53
C TRP A 140 -2.62 2.26 6.38
N LEU A 141 -1.42 2.60 6.84
CA LEU A 141 -0.65 1.74 7.75
C LEU A 141 -1.44 1.50 9.04
N GLU A 142 -2.10 2.53 9.57
CA GLU A 142 -2.93 2.39 10.77
C GLU A 142 -4.16 1.49 10.52
N ILE A 143 -4.80 1.60 9.34
CA ILE A 143 -5.82 0.62 8.92
C ILE A 143 -5.27 -0.81 8.91
N ARG A 144 -4.06 -1.02 8.39
CA ARG A 144 -3.42 -2.36 8.33
C ARG A 144 -3.04 -2.88 9.70
N LYS A 145 -2.66 -2.00 10.63
CA LYS A 145 -2.45 -2.32 12.06
C LYS A 145 -3.77 -2.58 12.80
N LYS A 146 -4.91 -2.25 12.17
CA LYS A 146 -6.26 -2.25 12.75
C LYS A 146 -6.43 -1.21 13.85
N ASP A 147 -5.60 -0.18 13.81
CA ASP A 147 -5.68 0.96 14.73
C ASP A 147 -6.56 2.04 14.10
N TYR A 148 -7.86 1.77 14.13
CA TYR A 148 -8.84 2.59 13.43
C TYR A 148 -8.95 4.03 13.96
N PRO A 149 -8.84 4.32 15.27
CA PRO A 149 -8.82 5.70 15.75
C PRO A 149 -7.65 6.50 15.17
N GLU A 150 -6.46 5.92 15.18
CA GLU A 150 -5.21 6.49 14.66
C GLU A 150 -5.30 6.68 13.15
N ALA A 151 -5.92 5.74 12.43
CA ALA A 151 -6.21 5.90 11.00
C ALA A 151 -7.14 7.09 10.71
N VAL A 152 -8.20 7.27 11.51
CA VAL A 152 -9.10 8.43 11.39
C VAL A 152 -8.35 9.73 11.58
N ASP A 153 -7.50 9.82 12.61
CA ASP A 153 -6.74 11.03 12.89
C ASP A 153 -5.70 11.31 11.81
N ALA A 154 -5.05 10.26 11.28
CA ALA A 154 -4.12 10.38 10.17
C ALA A 154 -4.80 10.84 8.86
N PHE A 155 -5.97 10.31 8.50
CA PHE A 155 -6.72 10.78 7.33
C PHE A 155 -7.23 12.22 7.50
N LYS A 156 -7.63 12.62 8.70
CA LYS A 156 -8.00 14.02 8.98
C LYS A 156 -6.82 14.95 8.85
N ASN A 157 -5.65 14.57 9.37
CA ASN A 157 -4.42 15.33 9.20
C ASN A 157 -4.03 15.45 7.71
N PHE A 158 -4.21 14.39 6.92
CA PHE A 158 -4.04 14.44 5.47
C PHE A 158 -4.96 15.48 4.82
N LEU A 159 -6.25 15.47 5.16
CA LEU A 159 -7.23 16.44 4.62
C LEU A 159 -6.96 17.88 5.07
N GLU A 160 -6.43 18.08 6.28
CA GLU A 160 -6.03 19.41 6.77
C GLU A 160 -4.83 19.95 6.00
N LYS A 161 -3.82 19.10 5.76
CA LYS A 161 -2.57 19.50 5.11
C LYS A 161 -2.71 19.61 3.58
N TYR A 162 -3.50 18.72 2.97
CA TYR A 162 -3.62 18.58 1.52
C TYR A 162 -5.08 18.53 1.04
N PRO A 163 -5.92 19.55 1.34
CA PRO A 163 -7.35 19.54 1.03
C PRO A 163 -7.65 19.48 -0.47
N GLU A 164 -6.75 19.98 -1.32
CA GLU A 164 -6.89 20.00 -2.78
C GLU A 164 -6.27 18.77 -3.46
N SER A 165 -5.79 17.79 -2.67
CA SER A 165 -5.21 16.57 -3.21
C SER A 165 -6.24 15.78 -4.03
N LYS A 166 -5.77 15.09 -5.08
CA LYS A 166 -6.61 14.14 -5.82
C LYS A 166 -7.09 12.97 -4.94
N MET A 167 -6.41 12.71 -3.82
CA MET A 167 -6.76 11.68 -2.84
C MET A 167 -7.64 12.20 -1.70
N ALA A 168 -8.03 13.48 -1.70
CA ALA A 168 -8.86 14.05 -0.63
C ALA A 168 -10.23 13.34 -0.52
N GLN A 169 -10.93 13.17 -1.65
CA GLN A 169 -12.21 12.42 -1.64
C GLN A 169 -12.02 10.97 -1.19
N ASP A 170 -10.90 10.33 -1.54
CA ASP A 170 -10.59 8.98 -1.08
C ASP A 170 -10.42 8.96 0.46
N ALA A 171 -9.71 9.94 1.04
CA ALA A 171 -9.55 10.05 2.49
C ALA A 171 -10.91 10.27 3.20
N GLU A 172 -11.81 11.07 2.63
CA GLU A 172 -13.16 11.27 3.16
C GLU A 172 -14.02 10.00 3.14
N ILE A 173 -13.74 9.05 2.24
CA ILE A 173 -14.37 7.72 2.20
C ILE A 173 -13.70 6.78 3.22
N TYR A 174 -12.38 6.88 3.42
CA TYR A 174 -11.67 5.99 4.33
C TYR A 174 -11.88 6.32 5.82
N ILE A 175 -12.21 7.56 6.16
CA ILE A 175 -12.60 7.92 7.54
C ILE A 175 -13.85 7.14 8.00
N PRO A 176 -15.01 7.20 7.32
CA PRO A 176 -16.17 6.38 7.68
C PRO A 176 -15.89 4.88 7.59
N TYR A 177 -15.03 4.44 6.67
CA TYR A 177 -14.60 3.04 6.61
C TYR A 177 -13.90 2.63 7.92
N ALA A 178 -12.97 3.44 8.43
CA ALA A 178 -12.27 3.18 9.68
C ALA A 178 -13.26 3.10 10.87
N TYR A 179 -14.23 4.02 10.95
CA TYR A 179 -15.29 3.94 11.97
C TYR A 179 -16.11 2.65 11.87
N ALA A 180 -16.46 2.23 10.65
CA ALA A 180 -17.19 0.98 10.45
C ALA A 180 -16.37 -0.24 10.92
N GLN A 181 -15.07 -0.28 10.64
CA GLN A 181 -14.19 -1.34 11.12
C GLN A 181 -14.00 -1.31 12.65
N ALA A 182 -14.09 -0.12 13.26
CA ALA A 182 -14.12 0.06 14.71
C ALA A 182 -15.49 -0.27 15.36
N ALA A 183 -16.45 -0.79 14.59
CA ALA A 183 -17.83 -1.05 15.00
C ALA A 183 -18.64 0.19 15.42
N ASP A 184 -18.19 1.39 15.07
CA ASP A 184 -18.99 2.62 15.18
C ASP A 184 -19.80 2.85 13.90
N THR A 185 -20.78 1.96 13.68
CA THR A 185 -21.66 1.98 12.51
C THR A 185 -22.46 3.28 12.43
N ALA A 186 -22.85 3.86 13.58
CA ALA A 186 -23.58 5.11 13.61
C ALA A 186 -22.75 6.26 13.01
N LYS A 187 -21.48 6.38 13.42
CA LYS A 187 -20.60 7.42 12.89
C LYS A 187 -20.22 7.18 11.44
N ALA A 188 -19.99 5.93 11.06
CA ALA A 188 -19.73 5.56 9.67
C ALA A 188 -20.89 5.97 8.74
N LEU A 189 -22.14 5.67 9.13
CA LEU A 189 -23.33 6.03 8.36
C LEU A 189 -23.52 7.54 8.24
N GLU A 190 -23.32 8.29 9.33
CA GLU A 190 -23.39 9.76 9.35
C GLU A 190 -22.41 10.35 8.31
N LEU A 191 -21.16 9.90 8.33
CA LEU A 191 -20.09 10.42 7.49
C LEU A 191 -20.23 9.99 6.02
N TYR A 192 -20.64 8.75 5.74
CA TYR A 192 -20.95 8.33 4.37
C TYR A 192 -22.13 9.11 3.77
N GLN A 193 -23.17 9.39 4.56
CA GLN A 193 -24.30 10.22 4.12
C GLN A 193 -23.84 11.66 3.84
N LYS A 194 -22.98 12.21 4.70
CA LYS A 194 -22.38 13.53 4.48
C LYS A 194 -21.57 13.56 3.18
N PHE A 195 -20.74 12.56 2.92
CA PHE A 195 -19.99 12.45 1.67
C PHE A 195 -20.91 12.51 0.43
N LEU A 196 -22.04 11.80 0.44
CA LEU A 196 -23.00 11.84 -0.67
C LEU A 196 -23.70 13.20 -0.85
N ILE A 197 -23.80 14.01 0.21
CA ILE A 197 -24.36 15.37 0.16
C ILE A 197 -23.31 16.34 -0.40
N ASP A 198 -22.06 16.23 0.06
CA ASP A 198 -20.98 17.12 -0.34
C ASP A 198 -20.45 16.81 -1.75
N HIS A 199 -20.51 15.54 -2.16
CA HIS A 199 -20.02 15.01 -3.44
C HIS A 199 -21.08 14.22 -4.22
N PRO A 200 -22.23 14.83 -4.59
CA PRO A 200 -23.35 14.11 -5.21
C PRO A 200 -22.97 13.40 -6.52
N ASP A 201 -22.04 13.97 -7.28
CA ASP A 201 -21.58 13.48 -8.59
C ASP A 201 -20.25 12.72 -8.53
N SER A 202 -19.76 12.35 -7.34
CA SER A 202 -18.55 11.54 -7.23
C SER A 202 -18.71 10.18 -7.94
N LYS A 203 -17.63 9.73 -8.58
CA LYS A 203 -17.54 8.39 -9.18
C LYS A 203 -17.79 7.29 -8.13
N ASP A 204 -17.52 7.58 -6.87
CA ASP A 204 -17.60 6.64 -5.74
C ASP A 204 -18.98 6.66 -5.07
N SER A 205 -19.87 7.58 -5.44
CA SER A 205 -21.21 7.69 -4.85
C SER A 205 -22.04 6.41 -4.92
N SER A 206 -21.88 5.60 -5.97
CA SER A 206 -22.57 4.31 -6.08
C SER A 206 -22.04 3.30 -5.07
N TRP A 207 -20.72 3.22 -4.92
CA TRP A 207 -20.06 2.35 -3.93
C TRP A 207 -20.40 2.78 -2.50
N VAL A 208 -20.42 4.09 -2.22
CA VAL A 208 -20.78 4.62 -0.90
C VAL A 208 -22.24 4.29 -0.54
N ARG A 209 -23.17 4.37 -1.50
CA ARG A 209 -24.57 3.94 -1.27
C ARG A 209 -24.68 2.46 -0.93
N GLU A 210 -23.94 1.61 -1.64
CA GLU A 210 -23.88 0.17 -1.34
C GLU A 210 -23.37 -0.07 0.07
N LYS A 211 -22.30 0.60 0.49
CA LYS A 211 -21.77 0.50 1.85
C LYS A 211 -22.74 0.97 2.93
N ILE A 212 -23.50 2.03 2.68
CA ILE A 212 -24.55 2.47 3.60
C ILE A 212 -25.61 1.38 3.81
N GLU A 213 -26.06 0.70 2.75
CA GLU A 213 -27.06 -0.35 2.87
C GLU A 213 -26.50 -1.60 3.57
N GLU A 214 -25.28 -2.04 3.24
CA GLU A 214 -24.60 -3.14 3.95
C GLU A 214 -24.52 -2.89 5.47
N LEU A 215 -24.16 -1.67 5.86
CA LEU A 215 -24.04 -1.28 7.27
C LEU A 215 -25.39 -1.24 7.99
N LYS A 216 -26.46 -0.85 7.31
CA LYS A 216 -27.82 -0.89 7.87
C LYS A 216 -28.30 -2.31 8.08
N GLU A 217 -28.11 -3.18 7.09
CA GLU A 217 -28.51 -4.58 7.15
C GLU A 217 -27.77 -5.33 8.27
N GLY A 218 -26.45 -5.14 8.39
CA GLY A 218 -25.65 -5.74 9.45
C GLY A 218 -25.92 -5.21 10.86
N SER A 219 -26.61 -4.06 10.99
CA SER A 219 -27.02 -3.49 12.28
C SER A 219 -28.39 -3.97 12.78
N ALA A 220 -29.12 -4.72 11.95
CA ALA A 220 -30.48 -5.19 12.23
C ALA A 220 -30.53 -6.59 12.89
N ASP A 221 -29.38 -7.27 13.04
CA ASP A 221 -29.19 -8.57 13.72
C ASP A 221 -28.59 -8.40 15.13
#